data_AF-A0A844KJQ7-F1
#
_entry.id   AF-A0A844KJQ7-F1
#
_cell.length_a   1.000
_cell.length_b   1.000
_cell.length_c   1.000
_cell.angle_alpha   90.00
_cell.angle_beta   90.00
_cell.angle_gamma   90.00
#
_symmetry.space_group_name_H-M   'P 1'
#
loop_
_entity.id
_entity.type
_entity.pdbx_description
1 polymer ?
#
loop_
_entity_poly.entity_id
_entity_poly.type
_entity_poly.pdbx_seq_one_letter_code
_entity_poly.pdbx_strand_id
1 'polypeptide(L)'
;MSRLDDIKEAYDNIQVPAELKERVLQSMERGKKDACGEKKESGKAFAGKSERNQKKGHLLPFVRVAEAVAAAVAVLVISVNVSPTVANAMEQVPVLGAIVKIVNFTTYSDKQEKKQMEATVRVPEVKVIGTDGKPLTRESKELNAAVSGYLDKIIQRYKKDVAAVSDGEEGHEEITSDYRIVTNNERLFSLRVDTVIAMGGSDSFTKIYNIDKKTGKMITLKDLFHEGSDYKKRISDSIKEQMRAQMKKDSSKTYFLDDDQPEWDFKQIKDDADFYISDNGELTFVFDKYEVAPGYMGLVEFSVPTEKLSDIVKDGYLQ
;
A
#
# COMPACT_ATOMS: atom_id res chain seq x y z
N MET A 1 40.35 7.53 -20.61
CA MET A 1 39.06 6.90 -20.26
C MET A 1 38.05 8.01 -20.11
N SER A 2 36.86 7.84 -20.69
CA SER A 2 35.84 8.90 -20.75
C SER A 2 35.10 9.00 -19.43
N ARG A 3 34.66 10.21 -19.04
CA ARG A 3 33.75 10.47 -17.92
C ARG A 3 32.45 9.64 -18.00
N LEU A 4 32.09 9.15 -19.19
CA LEU A 4 30.98 8.22 -19.41
C LEU A 4 31.31 6.79 -18.98
N ASP A 5 32.57 6.35 -19.11
CA ASP A 5 32.99 5.00 -18.75
C ASP A 5 33.02 4.84 -17.22
N ASP A 6 33.50 5.88 -16.51
CA ASP A 6 33.53 5.92 -15.03
C ASP A 6 32.12 6.01 -14.42
N ILE A 7 31.19 6.71 -15.10
CA ILE A 7 29.78 6.79 -14.69
C ILE A 7 29.08 5.44 -14.91
N LYS A 8 29.45 4.69 -15.96
CA LYS A 8 28.89 3.37 -16.27
C LYS A 8 29.37 2.31 -15.27
N GLU A 9 30.65 2.34 -14.92
CA GLU A 9 31.24 1.43 -13.91
C GLU A 9 30.71 1.70 -12.48
N ALA A 10 30.37 2.96 -12.16
CA ALA A 10 29.67 3.34 -10.93
C ALA A 10 28.15 3.05 -10.96
N TYR A 11 27.58 2.80 -12.15
CA TYR A 11 26.17 2.44 -12.35
C TYR A 11 25.92 0.94 -12.21
N ASP A 12 26.87 0.14 -12.71
CA ASP A 12 26.77 -1.33 -12.73
C ASP A 12 26.98 -1.96 -11.34
N ASN A 13 27.44 -1.19 -10.33
CA ASN A 13 27.83 -1.68 -9.00
C ASN A 13 26.90 -1.27 -7.84
N ILE A 14 25.69 -0.74 -8.09
CA ILE A 14 24.70 -0.47 -7.03
C ILE A 14 23.54 -1.45 -7.14
N GLN A 15 23.47 -2.41 -6.20
CA GLN A 15 22.27 -3.24 -6.04
C GLN A 15 21.15 -2.45 -5.35
N VAL A 16 20.45 -1.66 -6.16
CA VAL A 16 19.03 -1.31 -6.08
C VAL A 16 18.51 -1.55 -7.50
N PRO A 17 17.34 -2.17 -7.73
CA PRO A 17 17.00 -2.76 -9.03
C PRO A 17 17.16 -1.76 -10.17
N ALA A 18 18.11 -2.01 -11.07
CA ALA A 18 18.34 -1.23 -12.30
C ALA A 18 17.05 -1.06 -13.12
N GLU A 19 16.15 -2.04 -12.98
CA GLU A 19 14.81 -2.07 -13.51
C GLU A 19 13.99 -0.81 -13.20
N LEU A 20 14.11 -0.19 -12.02
CA LEU A 20 13.22 0.93 -11.66
C LEU A 20 13.53 2.22 -12.43
N LYS A 21 14.81 2.59 -12.58
CA LYS A 21 15.18 3.80 -13.33
C LYS A 21 15.06 3.60 -14.84
N GLU A 22 15.41 2.41 -15.33
CA GLU A 22 15.26 2.09 -16.74
C GLU A 22 13.78 2.03 -17.14
N ARG A 23 12.91 1.46 -16.28
CA ARG A 23 11.46 1.41 -16.49
C ARG A 23 10.81 2.80 -16.40
N VAL A 24 11.30 3.69 -15.53
CA VAL A 24 10.88 5.11 -15.48
C VAL A 24 11.26 5.88 -16.74
N LEU A 25 12.50 5.73 -17.23
CA LEU A 25 12.93 6.41 -18.46
C LEU A 25 12.22 5.84 -19.70
N GLN A 26 12.06 4.52 -19.77
CA GLN A 26 11.30 3.87 -20.83
C GLN A 26 9.81 4.23 -20.78
N SER A 27 9.20 4.38 -19.59
CA SER A 27 7.79 4.79 -19.46
C SER A 27 7.58 6.27 -19.83
N MET A 28 8.55 7.14 -19.55
CA MET A 28 8.56 8.53 -20.03
C MET A 28 8.70 8.62 -21.56
N GLU A 29 9.48 7.75 -22.20
CA GLU A 29 9.54 7.67 -23.66
C GLU A 29 8.26 7.09 -24.28
N ARG A 30 7.63 6.08 -23.64
CA ARG A 30 6.33 5.53 -24.07
C ARG A 30 5.22 6.56 -23.96
N GLY A 31 5.12 7.28 -22.83
CA GLY A 31 4.14 8.35 -22.64
C GLY A 31 4.27 9.49 -23.68
N LYS A 32 5.48 9.77 -24.15
CA LYS A 32 5.71 10.73 -25.26
C LYS A 32 5.22 10.19 -26.61
N LYS A 33 5.34 8.88 -26.87
CA LYS A 33 4.84 8.23 -28.09
C LYS A 33 3.32 8.15 -28.10
N ASP A 34 2.71 7.80 -26.96
CA ASP A 34 1.25 7.69 -26.81
C ASP A 34 0.56 9.05 -26.85
N ALA A 35 1.20 10.11 -26.33
CA ALA A 35 0.70 11.48 -26.44
C ALA A 35 0.84 12.09 -27.85
N CYS A 36 1.72 11.53 -28.69
CA CYS A 36 1.91 11.96 -30.09
C CYS A 36 1.16 11.07 -31.11
N GLY A 37 0.66 9.91 -30.69
CA GLY A 37 -0.10 8.96 -31.51
C GLY A 37 -1.61 9.21 -31.43
N GLU A 38 -2.21 9.47 -32.60
CA GLU A 38 -3.66 9.61 -32.83
C GLU A 38 -4.36 10.86 -32.25
N LYS A 39 -4.25 11.96 -33.01
CA LYS A 39 -5.39 12.87 -33.19
C LYS A 39 -6.53 12.08 -33.85
N LYS A 40 -7.52 11.62 -33.08
CA LYS A 40 -8.87 11.39 -33.59
C LYS A 40 -9.81 12.44 -33.01
N GLU A 41 -10.36 13.22 -33.92
CA GLU A 41 -11.37 14.24 -33.67
C GLU A 41 -12.61 13.63 -33.01
N SER A 42 -13.03 14.19 -31.88
CA SER A 42 -14.45 14.48 -31.66
C SER A 42 -14.57 15.52 -30.55
N GLY A 43 -14.72 16.77 -30.95
CA GLY A 43 -15.15 17.83 -30.05
C GLY A 43 -16.56 17.55 -29.55
N LYS A 44 -16.77 17.77 -28.25
CA LYS A 44 -18.00 18.35 -27.69
C LYS A 44 -17.71 18.81 -26.27
N ALA A 45 -17.61 20.14 -26.14
CA ALA A 45 -17.72 20.83 -24.88
C ALA A 45 -19.08 20.51 -24.25
N PHE A 46 -19.09 20.16 -22.96
CA PHE A 46 -20.30 20.24 -22.15
C PHE A 46 -19.97 20.94 -20.83
N ALA A 47 -20.44 22.19 -20.77
CA ALA A 47 -20.68 22.92 -19.54
C ALA A 47 -21.85 22.28 -18.79
N GLY A 48 -21.70 22.06 -17.49
CA GLY A 48 -22.78 21.64 -16.59
C GLY A 48 -22.61 22.31 -15.23
N LYS A 49 -23.41 23.36 -15.00
CA LYS A 49 -23.63 24.01 -13.69
C LYS A 49 -24.73 23.28 -12.92
N SER A 50 -24.72 23.52 -11.60
CA SER A 50 -25.83 23.35 -10.63
C SER A 50 -26.10 21.89 -10.19
N GLU A 51 -26.46 21.57 -8.95
CA GLU A 51 -27.23 22.37 -8.00
C GLU A 51 -27.15 21.78 -6.57
N ARG A 52 -27.16 22.68 -5.59
CA ARG A 52 -27.26 22.44 -4.15
C ARG A 52 -28.74 22.43 -3.79
N ASN A 53 -29.25 21.44 -3.06
CA ASN A 53 -30.61 21.53 -2.51
C ASN A 53 -30.74 20.93 -1.10
N GLN A 54 -31.03 21.83 -0.15
CA GLN A 54 -31.62 21.55 1.16
C GLN A 54 -33.13 21.43 1.00
N LYS A 55 -33.78 20.51 1.74
CA LYS A 55 -35.13 20.74 2.29
C LYS A 55 -35.27 20.17 3.70
N LYS A 56 -35.90 20.98 4.56
CA LYS A 56 -36.32 20.76 5.94
C LYS A 56 -37.80 20.36 6.02
N GLY A 57 -38.19 19.79 7.17
CA GLY A 57 -39.55 19.79 7.74
C GLY A 57 -40.04 18.38 8.09
N HIS A 58 -40.63 18.05 9.24
CA HIS A 58 -41.09 18.83 10.39
C HIS A 58 -41.19 17.92 11.64
N LEU A 59 -41.14 18.55 12.81
CA LEU A 59 -41.04 18.04 14.18
C LEU A 59 -42.43 17.71 14.78
N LEU A 60 -42.60 16.69 15.66
CA LEU A 60 -42.88 16.73 17.13
C LEU A 60 -43.69 15.47 17.58
N PRO A 61 -43.86 15.13 18.89
CA PRO A 61 -43.00 15.34 20.08
C PRO A 61 -43.02 14.25 21.20
N PHE A 62 -42.19 14.47 22.25
CA PHE A 62 -42.21 13.95 23.65
C PHE A 62 -42.01 12.43 23.86
N VAL A 63 -41.10 11.94 24.73
CA VAL A 63 -40.96 12.24 26.17
C VAL A 63 -39.49 12.15 26.63
N ARG A 64 -39.16 13.03 27.59
CA ARG A 64 -37.90 13.16 28.32
C ARG A 64 -37.61 11.94 29.23
N VAL A 65 -36.37 11.46 29.23
CA VAL A 65 -35.66 11.12 30.48
C VAL A 65 -34.23 11.65 30.34
N ALA A 66 -33.90 12.64 31.16
CA ALA A 66 -32.53 13.05 31.48
C ALA A 66 -31.93 11.94 32.38
N GLU A 67 -30.65 11.59 32.36
CA GLU A 67 -29.52 12.39 32.87
C GLU A 67 -28.21 11.62 32.59
N ALA A 68 -27.15 12.39 32.37
CA ALA A 68 -25.73 12.15 32.67
C ALA A 68 -25.22 10.72 32.94
N VAL A 69 -24.21 10.29 32.17
CA VAL A 69 -23.00 9.68 32.75
C VAL A 69 -21.76 10.23 32.03
N ALA A 70 -21.04 11.09 32.77
CA ALA A 70 -19.67 11.47 32.49
C ALA A 70 -18.73 10.25 32.60
N ALA A 71 -17.70 10.23 31.75
CA ALA A 71 -16.45 9.49 31.85
C ALA A 71 -16.38 8.25 32.78
N ALA A 72 -16.23 7.07 32.16
CA ALA A 72 -15.57 5.94 32.80
C ALA A 72 -14.60 5.28 31.81
N VAL A 73 -13.39 5.83 31.71
CA VAL A 73 -12.23 5.03 31.30
C VAL A 73 -11.97 4.07 32.47
N ALA A 74 -12.55 2.88 32.39
CA ALA A 74 -12.31 1.83 33.38
C ALA A 74 -10.89 1.29 33.16
N VAL A 75 -9.93 1.77 33.97
CA VAL A 75 -8.68 1.07 34.20
C VAL A 75 -9.02 -0.22 34.96
N LEU A 76 -9.05 -1.35 34.25
CA LEU A 76 -9.19 -2.68 34.83
C LEU A 76 -7.90 -3.02 35.60
N VAL A 77 -7.84 -2.62 36.87
CA VAL A 77 -6.93 -3.24 37.84
C VAL A 77 -7.60 -4.51 38.31
N ILE A 78 -7.31 -5.64 37.67
CA ILE A 78 -7.79 -6.95 38.12
C ILE A 78 -6.95 -7.34 39.33
N SER A 79 -7.49 -7.13 40.53
CA SER A 79 -7.05 -7.87 41.72
C SER A 79 -7.44 -9.33 41.53
N VAL A 80 -6.44 -10.19 41.44
CA VAL A 80 -6.58 -11.62 41.17
C VAL A 80 -7.22 -12.30 42.38
N ASN A 81 -8.50 -12.63 42.30
CA ASN A 81 -9.09 -13.71 43.07
C ASN A 81 -9.82 -14.65 42.09
N VAL A 82 -9.08 -15.62 41.56
CA VAL A 82 -9.53 -16.51 40.49
C VAL A 82 -10.51 -17.54 41.06
N SER A 83 -11.80 -17.40 40.81
CA SER A 83 -12.74 -18.51 40.94
C SER A 83 -12.76 -19.34 39.64
N PRO A 84 -13.04 -20.66 39.69
CA PRO A 84 -13.14 -21.52 38.51
C PRO A 84 -14.13 -21.03 37.43
N THR A 85 -15.14 -20.25 37.83
CA THR A 85 -16.13 -19.62 36.95
C THR A 85 -15.55 -18.53 36.05
N VAL A 86 -14.51 -17.81 36.48
CA VAL A 86 -13.81 -16.82 35.62
C VAL A 86 -12.88 -17.52 34.63
N ALA A 87 -12.28 -18.65 35.02
CA ALA A 87 -11.46 -19.46 34.12
C ALA A 87 -12.27 -20.04 32.94
N ASN A 88 -13.47 -20.58 33.20
CA ASN A 88 -14.37 -21.06 32.13
C ASN A 88 -14.95 -19.95 31.26
N ALA A 89 -15.11 -18.73 31.80
CA ALA A 89 -15.58 -17.58 31.03
C ALA A 89 -14.47 -16.99 30.13
N MET A 90 -13.20 -17.06 30.56
CA MET A 90 -12.06 -16.68 29.72
C MET A 90 -11.76 -17.67 28.60
N GLU A 91 -12.21 -18.93 28.72
CA GLU A 91 -12.10 -19.94 27.67
C GLU A 91 -13.03 -19.64 26.46
N GLN A 92 -14.06 -18.81 26.65
CA GLN A 92 -15.04 -18.43 25.63
C GLN A 92 -14.81 -17.03 25.04
N VAL A 93 -13.79 -16.30 25.49
CA VAL A 93 -13.39 -15.04 24.85
C VAL A 93 -12.45 -15.40 23.70
N PRO A 94 -12.74 -14.98 22.45
CA PRO A 94 -11.79 -15.17 21.35
C PRO A 94 -10.41 -14.70 21.80
N VAL A 95 -9.39 -15.56 21.64
CA VAL A 95 -8.01 -15.21 21.97
C VAL A 95 -7.64 -13.99 21.13
N LEU A 96 -7.69 -12.80 21.73
CA LEU A 96 -7.29 -11.57 21.07
C LEU A 96 -5.84 -11.74 20.63
N GLY A 97 -5.61 -11.81 19.32
CA GLY A 97 -4.26 -11.77 18.75
C GLY A 97 -3.51 -10.52 19.23
N ALA A 98 -2.20 -10.53 19.04
CA ALA A 98 -1.32 -9.40 19.33
C ALA A 98 -1.91 -8.08 18.81
N ILE A 99 -1.84 -7.05 19.63
CA ILE A 99 -2.33 -5.71 19.30
C ILE A 99 -1.20 -4.95 18.62
N VAL A 100 -1.42 -4.54 17.38
CA VAL A 100 -0.49 -3.70 16.61
C VAL A 100 -1.06 -2.28 16.54
N LYS A 101 -0.27 -1.28 16.96
CA LYS A 101 -0.70 0.12 17.01
C LYS A 101 0.39 1.04 16.48
N ILE A 102 -0.01 2.07 15.73
CA ILE A 102 0.84 3.23 15.48
C ILE A 102 0.85 4.05 16.76
N VAL A 103 2.02 4.24 17.37
CA VAL A 103 2.17 4.94 18.66
C VAL A 103 2.73 6.35 18.51
N ASN A 104 3.44 6.59 17.42
CA ASN A 104 4.04 7.88 17.11
C ASN A 104 4.27 7.98 15.60
N PHE A 105 4.63 9.16 15.12
CA PHE A 105 5.15 9.35 13.78
C PHE A 105 6.10 10.53 13.76
N THR A 106 7.06 10.48 12.85
CA THR A 106 7.88 11.63 12.49
C THR A 106 7.59 12.05 11.06
N THR A 107 7.96 13.28 10.71
CA THR A 107 7.82 13.78 9.33
C THR A 107 9.16 14.36 8.91
N TYR A 108 9.75 13.77 7.87
CA TYR A 108 10.80 14.43 7.11
C TYR A 108 10.14 15.43 6.17
N SER A 109 10.55 16.69 6.24
CA SER A 109 10.09 17.73 5.34
C SER A 109 11.28 18.58 4.92
N ASP A 110 11.40 18.80 3.61
CA ASP A 110 12.41 19.68 3.02
C ASP A 110 11.78 20.43 1.85
N LYS A 111 12.06 21.74 1.75
CA LYS A 111 11.51 22.60 0.70
C LYS A 111 12.62 23.49 0.14
N GLN A 112 13.05 23.21 -1.08
CA GLN A 112 14.07 23.94 -1.83
C GLN A 112 13.40 24.88 -2.83
N GLU A 113 12.88 26.02 -2.36
CA GLU A 113 12.09 26.93 -3.21
C GLU A 113 12.85 27.37 -4.48
N LYS A 114 14.15 27.66 -4.36
CA LYS A 114 14.98 28.08 -5.50
C LYS A 114 15.20 26.97 -6.54
N LYS A 115 15.20 25.71 -6.11
CA LYS A 115 15.38 24.55 -6.99
C LYS A 115 14.03 23.99 -7.46
N GLN A 116 12.91 24.52 -6.96
CA GLN A 116 11.57 23.97 -7.14
C GLN A 116 11.50 22.48 -6.79
N MET A 117 12.09 22.10 -5.65
CA MET A 117 12.07 20.73 -5.15
C MET A 117 11.51 20.69 -3.73
N GLU A 118 10.71 19.68 -3.42
CA GLU A 118 10.21 19.45 -2.07
C GLU A 118 9.97 17.97 -1.78
N ALA A 119 10.09 17.61 -0.51
CA ALA A 119 9.77 16.27 -0.05
C ALA A 119 9.05 16.32 1.30
N THR A 120 7.97 15.53 1.43
CA THR A 120 7.26 15.28 2.68
C THR A 120 7.06 13.78 2.85
N VAL A 121 7.74 13.19 3.84
CA VAL A 121 7.72 11.75 4.11
C VAL A 121 7.33 11.51 5.57
N ARG A 122 6.19 10.85 5.79
CA ARG A 122 5.72 10.45 7.12
C ARG A 122 6.22 9.07 7.50
N VAL A 123 6.95 8.98 8.61
CA VAL A 123 7.52 7.73 9.12
C VAL A 123 6.75 7.29 10.37
N PRO A 124 5.96 6.20 10.31
CA PRO A 124 5.25 5.71 11.48
C PRO A 124 6.18 4.95 12.43
N GLU A 125 5.88 5.05 13.72
CA GLU A 125 6.41 4.14 14.74
C GLU A 125 5.30 3.19 15.18
N VAL A 126 5.55 1.89 15.01
CA VAL A 126 4.63 0.81 15.35
C VAL A 126 5.08 0.12 16.64
N LYS A 127 4.10 -0.20 17.48
CA LYS A 127 4.28 -1.06 18.65
C LYS A 127 3.41 -2.31 18.51
N VAL A 128 4.04 -3.46 18.68
CA VAL A 128 3.40 -4.77 18.75
C VAL A 128 3.32 -5.19 20.22
N ILE A 129 2.12 -5.53 20.66
CA ILE A 129 1.84 -6.01 22.02
C ILE A 129 1.34 -7.44 21.87
N GLY A 130 2.02 -8.40 22.51
CA GLY A 130 1.69 -9.82 22.43
C GLY A 130 0.34 -10.14 23.06
N THR A 131 -0.10 -11.38 22.86
CA THR A 131 -1.34 -11.91 23.44
C THR A 131 -1.31 -11.95 24.97
N ASP A 132 -0.12 -11.98 25.58
CA ASP A 132 0.09 -11.87 27.03
C ASP A 132 0.10 -10.42 27.54
N GLY A 133 -0.22 -9.45 26.67
CA GLY A 133 -0.24 -8.02 26.99
C GLY A 133 1.14 -7.37 27.08
N LYS A 134 2.24 -8.12 26.87
CA LYS A 134 3.59 -7.56 26.96
C LYS A 134 4.07 -7.01 25.61
N PRO A 135 4.90 -5.95 25.60
CA PRO A 135 5.49 -5.45 24.37
C PRO A 135 6.40 -6.49 23.70
N LEU A 136 6.08 -6.82 22.44
CA LEU A 136 6.95 -7.61 21.55
C LEU A 136 8.02 -6.69 20.97
N THR A 137 9.04 -6.43 21.79
CA THR A 137 10.04 -5.38 21.54
C THR A 137 10.90 -5.70 20.31
N ARG A 138 11.22 -6.97 20.09
CA ARG A 138 12.01 -7.40 18.93
C ARG A 138 11.22 -7.21 17.64
N GLU A 139 9.99 -7.69 17.62
CA GLU A 139 9.08 -7.62 16.47
C GLU A 139 8.73 -6.17 16.13
N SER A 140 8.50 -5.33 17.15
CA SER A 140 8.30 -3.89 16.96
C SER A 140 9.53 -3.25 16.33
N LYS A 141 10.75 -3.58 16.78
CA LYS A 141 11.99 -3.06 16.21
C LYS A 141 12.21 -3.54 14.78
N GLU A 142 11.95 -4.82 14.49
CA GLU A 142 12.08 -5.38 13.14
C GLU A 142 11.13 -4.71 12.15
N LEU A 143 9.86 -4.52 12.53
CA LEU A 143 8.88 -3.80 11.72
C LEU A 143 9.28 -2.33 11.50
N ASN A 144 9.64 -1.62 12.58
CA ASN A 144 10.04 -0.21 12.47
C ASN A 144 11.29 -0.05 11.60
N ALA A 145 12.28 -0.94 11.72
CA ALA A 145 13.48 -0.92 10.89
C ALA A 145 13.17 -1.20 9.41
N ALA A 146 12.22 -2.10 9.12
CA ALA A 146 11.82 -2.40 7.76
C ALA A 146 11.07 -1.23 7.10
N VAL A 147 10.17 -0.58 7.84
CA VAL A 147 9.41 0.60 7.37
C VAL A 147 10.32 1.81 7.24
N SER A 148 11.10 2.14 8.28
CA SER A 148 12.01 3.28 8.26
C SER A 148 13.09 3.09 7.20
N GLY A 149 13.62 1.88 7.04
CA GLY A 149 14.64 1.59 6.01
C GLY A 149 14.12 1.77 4.58
N TYR A 150 12.84 1.53 4.31
CA TYR A 150 12.23 1.83 3.01
C TYR A 150 12.08 3.35 2.81
N LEU A 151 11.54 4.05 3.80
CA LEU A 151 11.33 5.50 3.74
C LEU A 151 12.65 6.28 3.71
N ASP A 152 13.67 5.81 4.42
CA ASP A 152 15.02 6.38 4.41
C ASP A 152 15.63 6.31 3.01
N LYS A 153 15.40 5.23 2.24
CA LYS A 153 15.87 5.16 0.85
C LYS A 153 15.24 6.24 -0.02
N ILE A 154 13.95 6.52 0.16
CA ILE A 154 13.24 7.62 -0.53
C ILE A 154 13.84 8.97 -0.13
N ILE A 155 14.06 9.20 1.17
CA ILE A 155 14.66 10.43 1.68
C ILE A 155 16.09 10.63 1.15
N GLN A 156 16.92 9.58 1.16
CA GLN A 156 18.29 9.66 0.64
C GLN A 156 18.32 9.87 -0.87
N ARG A 157 17.37 9.30 -1.60
CA ARG A 157 17.20 9.55 -3.03
C ARG A 157 16.93 11.02 -3.30
N TYR A 158 15.92 11.60 -2.65
CA TYR A 158 15.61 13.03 -2.77
C TYR A 158 16.80 13.92 -2.43
N LYS A 159 17.50 13.64 -1.31
CA LYS A 159 18.71 14.41 -0.94
C LYS A 159 19.80 14.35 -2.01
N LYS A 160 19.97 13.19 -2.66
CA LYS A 160 20.92 13.03 -3.77
C LYS A 160 20.49 13.84 -4.99
N ASP A 161 19.20 13.83 -5.32
CA ASP A 161 18.66 14.59 -6.45
C ASP A 161 18.79 16.10 -6.21
N VAL A 162 18.47 16.60 -5.00
CA VAL A 162 18.71 18.00 -4.59
C VAL A 162 20.19 18.40 -4.70
N ALA A 163 21.11 17.51 -4.30
CA ALA A 163 22.54 17.76 -4.38
C ALA A 163 23.08 17.75 -5.81
N ALA A 164 22.40 17.05 -6.74
CA ALA A 164 22.76 17.00 -8.15
C ALA A 164 22.34 18.26 -8.91
N VAL A 165 21.33 18.98 -8.42
CA VAL A 165 20.89 20.26 -8.98
C VAL A 165 21.82 21.38 -8.52
N SER A 166 22.45 22.07 -9.47
CA SER A 166 23.36 23.18 -9.20
C SER A 166 22.60 24.40 -8.65
N ASP A 167 23.30 25.27 -7.93
CA ASP A 167 22.69 26.49 -7.41
C ASP A 167 22.27 27.42 -8.55
N GLY A 168 21.00 27.84 -8.52
CA GLY A 168 20.40 28.66 -9.58
C GLY A 168 19.70 27.86 -10.70
N GLU A 169 19.79 26.53 -10.68
CA GLU A 169 19.06 25.63 -11.58
C GLU A 169 17.80 25.07 -10.91
N GLU A 170 16.83 24.67 -11.73
CA GLU A 170 15.56 24.08 -11.29
C GLU A 170 15.56 22.55 -11.51
N GLY A 171 15.20 21.80 -10.47
CA GLY A 171 15.09 20.34 -10.49
C GLY A 171 13.68 19.80 -10.74
N HIS A 172 12.65 20.56 -10.32
CA HIS A 172 11.22 20.21 -10.43
C HIS A 172 10.90 18.80 -9.94
N GLU A 173 10.94 18.60 -8.62
CA GLU A 173 10.62 17.31 -8.01
C GLU A 173 9.81 17.49 -6.73
N GLU A 174 8.67 16.81 -6.63
CA GLU A 174 7.90 16.71 -5.40
C GLU A 174 7.79 15.24 -4.99
N ILE A 175 8.21 14.91 -3.77
CA ILE A 175 7.97 13.60 -3.16
C ILE A 175 6.97 13.73 -2.02
N THR A 176 5.90 12.95 -2.09
CA THR A 176 4.97 12.78 -0.97
C THR A 176 4.87 11.31 -0.60
N SER A 177 4.96 11.00 0.70
CA SER A 177 4.81 9.63 1.20
C SER A 177 4.03 9.65 2.52
N ASP A 178 2.96 8.86 2.56
CA ASP A 178 2.11 8.70 3.73
C ASP A 178 1.76 7.22 3.93
N TYR A 179 1.19 6.89 5.08
CA TYR A 179 0.84 5.53 5.45
C TYR A 179 -0.61 5.40 5.92
N ARG A 180 -1.17 4.20 5.79
CA ARG A 180 -2.48 3.84 6.31
C ARG A 180 -2.56 2.37 6.68
N ILE A 181 -3.45 2.06 7.61
CA ILE A 181 -3.76 0.68 7.98
C ILE A 181 -4.82 0.19 6.99
N VAL A 182 -4.51 -0.86 6.22
CA VAL A 182 -5.43 -1.46 5.23
C VAL A 182 -6.04 -2.78 5.70
N THR A 183 -5.51 -3.36 6.76
CA THR A 183 -6.08 -4.53 7.44
C THR A 183 -5.82 -4.41 8.93
N ASN A 184 -6.85 -4.63 9.76
CA ASN A 184 -6.70 -4.84 11.19
C ASN A 184 -7.84 -5.70 11.71
N ASN A 185 -7.77 -6.99 11.43
CA ASN A 185 -8.74 -7.99 11.88
C ASN A 185 -8.12 -8.85 13.00
N GLU A 186 -8.75 -9.97 13.37
CA GLU A 186 -8.24 -10.83 14.46
C GLU A 186 -6.90 -11.50 14.13
N ARG A 187 -6.66 -11.82 12.85
CA ARG A 187 -5.48 -12.55 12.38
C ARG A 187 -4.35 -11.63 11.93
N LEU A 188 -4.67 -10.55 11.22
CA LEU A 188 -3.72 -9.76 10.45
C LEU A 188 -3.80 -8.27 10.76
N PHE A 189 -2.64 -7.65 10.71
CA PHE A 189 -2.48 -6.21 10.60
C PHE A 189 -1.63 -5.91 9.36
N SER A 190 -2.07 -4.97 8.54
CA SER A 190 -1.36 -4.59 7.32
C SER A 190 -1.18 -3.08 7.24
N LEU A 191 0.08 -2.65 7.22
CA LEU A 191 0.49 -1.25 7.06
C LEU A 191 0.87 -1.00 5.61
N ARG A 192 0.13 -0.12 4.94
CA ARG A 192 0.41 0.34 3.58
C ARG A 192 1.11 1.69 3.63
N VAL A 193 2.16 1.84 2.84
CA VAL A 193 2.88 3.07 2.58
C VAL A 193 2.70 3.41 1.10
N ASP A 194 2.12 4.57 0.81
CA ASP A 194 1.90 5.06 -0.55
C ASP A 194 2.86 6.23 -0.79
N THR A 195 3.63 6.17 -1.87
CA THR A 195 4.60 7.20 -2.26
C THR A 195 4.32 7.71 -3.66
N VAL A 196 4.31 9.02 -3.84
CA VAL A 196 4.17 9.70 -5.13
C VAL A 196 5.41 10.55 -5.37
N ILE A 197 5.94 10.46 -6.59
CA ILE A 197 7.03 11.32 -7.06
C ILE A 197 6.51 12.07 -8.28
N ALA A 198 6.57 13.40 -8.28
CA ALA A 198 6.12 14.25 -9.39
C ALA A 198 7.28 15.07 -9.96
N MET A 199 7.52 14.93 -11.27
CA MET A 199 8.58 15.59 -12.06
C MET A 199 8.07 15.97 -13.46
N GLY A 200 7.00 16.78 -13.53
CA GLY A 200 6.30 17.10 -14.80
C GLY A 200 5.36 15.98 -15.31
N GLY A 201 5.52 14.77 -14.80
CA GLY A 201 4.51 13.71 -14.69
C GLY A 201 4.64 13.07 -13.31
N SER A 202 3.72 12.18 -12.92
CA SER A 202 3.81 11.47 -11.64
C SER A 202 4.13 9.99 -11.81
N ASP A 203 4.85 9.45 -10.84
CA ASP A 203 4.90 8.02 -10.57
C ASP A 203 4.36 7.72 -9.18
N SER A 204 3.89 6.49 -8.95
CA SER A 204 3.27 6.11 -7.68
C SER A 204 3.57 4.66 -7.33
N PHE A 205 4.02 4.46 -6.10
CA PHE A 205 4.48 3.19 -5.57
C PHE A 205 3.80 2.88 -4.25
N THR A 206 3.55 1.60 -4.01
CA THR A 206 2.99 1.11 -2.75
C THR A 206 3.92 0.07 -2.12
N LYS A 207 4.14 0.17 -0.81
CA LYS A 207 4.75 -0.89 0.00
C LYS A 207 3.81 -1.33 1.10
N ILE A 208 3.62 -2.64 1.28
CA ILE A 208 2.74 -3.20 2.31
C ILE A 208 3.51 -4.14 3.23
N TYR A 209 3.37 -3.93 4.52
CA TYR A 209 3.92 -4.77 5.58
C TYR A 209 2.77 -5.50 6.29
N ASN A 210 2.80 -6.83 6.26
CA ASN A 210 1.78 -7.68 6.86
C ASN A 210 2.33 -8.31 8.15
N ILE A 211 1.53 -8.32 9.20
CA ILE A 211 1.86 -8.88 10.52
C ILE A 211 0.81 -9.91 10.91
N ASP A 212 1.24 -11.14 11.21
CA ASP A 212 0.41 -12.17 11.83
C ASP A 212 0.26 -11.87 13.32
N LYS A 213 -0.94 -11.46 13.75
CA LYS A 213 -1.24 -11.11 15.15
C LYS A 213 -1.15 -12.31 16.09
N LYS A 214 -1.22 -13.56 15.63
CA LYS A 214 -0.98 -14.72 16.53
C LYS A 214 0.47 -14.82 16.95
N THR A 215 1.40 -14.44 16.07
CA THR A 215 2.85 -14.54 16.33
C THR A 215 3.50 -13.20 16.64
N GLY A 216 2.85 -12.10 16.26
CA GLY A 216 3.40 -10.74 16.27
C GLY A 216 4.43 -10.46 15.18
N LYS A 217 4.69 -11.41 14.27
CA LYS A 217 5.78 -11.33 13.30
C LYS A 217 5.30 -10.83 11.94
N MET A 218 6.20 -10.15 11.22
CA MET A 218 5.99 -9.86 9.81
C MET A 218 5.92 -11.15 9.00
N ILE A 219 5.03 -11.16 8.01
CA ILE A 219 4.83 -12.29 7.11
C ILE A 219 4.90 -11.82 5.65
N THR A 220 5.31 -12.75 4.78
CA THR A 220 5.35 -12.59 3.33
C THR A 220 4.20 -13.35 2.68
N LEU A 221 4.03 -13.18 1.36
CA LEU A 221 2.98 -13.86 0.62
C LEU A 221 3.07 -15.38 0.75
N LYS A 222 4.29 -15.93 0.68
CA LYS A 222 4.56 -17.37 0.82
C LYS A 222 4.07 -17.92 2.16
N ASP A 223 4.11 -17.13 3.22
CA ASP A 223 3.75 -17.57 4.57
C ASP A 223 2.25 -17.86 4.71
N LEU A 224 1.41 -17.30 3.84
CA LEU A 224 -0.02 -17.57 3.80
C LEU A 224 -0.35 -18.98 3.33
N PHE A 225 0.51 -19.61 2.52
CA PHE A 225 0.18 -20.84 1.80
C PHE A 225 0.94 -22.06 2.33
N HIS A 226 0.38 -23.25 2.10
CA HIS A 226 1.07 -24.51 2.35
C HIS A 226 2.33 -24.65 1.49
N GLU A 227 3.36 -25.29 2.03
CA GLU A 227 4.61 -25.51 1.30
C GLU A 227 4.37 -26.35 0.04
N GLY A 228 5.01 -25.97 -1.06
CA GLY A 228 4.85 -26.64 -2.36
C GLY A 228 3.55 -26.30 -3.11
N SER A 229 2.68 -25.45 -2.55
CA SER A 229 1.48 -24.98 -3.26
C SER A 229 1.81 -24.13 -4.49
N ASP A 230 0.92 -24.16 -5.48
CA ASP A 230 1.01 -23.42 -6.74
C ASP A 230 0.41 -22.01 -6.66
N TYR A 231 0.42 -21.40 -5.46
CA TYR A 231 -0.31 -20.15 -5.16
C TYR A 231 -0.03 -19.03 -6.16
N LYS A 232 1.24 -18.82 -6.56
CA LYS A 232 1.58 -17.78 -7.54
C LYS A 232 0.87 -17.95 -8.87
N LYS A 233 0.76 -19.19 -9.35
CA LYS A 233 0.08 -19.49 -10.61
C LYS A 233 -1.41 -19.20 -10.49
N ARG A 234 -2.07 -19.74 -9.46
CA ARG A 234 -3.53 -19.54 -9.25
C ARG A 234 -3.91 -18.08 -9.09
N ILE A 235 -3.13 -17.33 -8.31
CA ILE A 235 -3.31 -15.90 -8.13
C ILE A 235 -3.14 -15.16 -9.45
N SER A 236 -2.05 -15.43 -10.18
CA SER A 236 -1.78 -14.75 -11.45
C SER A 236 -2.83 -15.05 -12.51
N ASP A 237 -3.30 -16.29 -12.57
CA ASP A 237 -4.38 -16.69 -13.48
C ASP A 237 -5.69 -15.97 -13.11
N SER A 238 -6.03 -15.86 -11.82
CA SER A 238 -7.18 -15.10 -11.36
C SER A 238 -7.08 -13.60 -11.70
N ILE A 239 -5.90 -13.00 -11.53
CA ILE A 239 -5.65 -11.59 -11.87
C ILE A 239 -5.79 -11.37 -13.38
N LYS A 240 -5.24 -12.26 -14.22
CA LYS A 240 -5.40 -12.19 -15.68
C LYS A 240 -6.85 -12.30 -16.12
N GLU A 241 -7.62 -13.21 -15.51
CA GLU A 241 -9.06 -13.32 -15.76
C GLU A 241 -9.78 -12.00 -15.44
N GLN A 242 -9.45 -11.37 -14.31
CA GLN A 242 -10.01 -10.07 -13.92
C GLN A 242 -9.61 -8.96 -14.88
N MET A 243 -8.35 -8.87 -15.29
CA MET A 243 -7.87 -7.89 -16.28
C MET A 243 -8.68 -7.99 -17.58
N ARG A 244 -8.82 -9.19 -18.14
CA ARG A 244 -9.62 -9.44 -19.35
C ARG A 244 -11.09 -9.06 -19.16
N ALA A 245 -11.68 -9.44 -18.04
CA ALA A 245 -13.08 -9.11 -17.74
C ALA A 245 -13.29 -7.60 -17.62
N GLN A 246 -12.35 -6.88 -17.01
CA GLN A 246 -12.39 -5.43 -16.87
C GLN A 246 -12.24 -4.73 -18.23
N MET A 247 -11.28 -5.13 -19.07
CA MET A 247 -11.09 -4.57 -20.43
C MET A 247 -12.29 -4.85 -21.34
N LYS A 248 -12.91 -6.03 -21.22
CA LYS A 248 -14.13 -6.38 -21.98
C LYS A 248 -15.33 -5.53 -21.58
N LYS A 249 -15.44 -5.18 -20.30
CA LYS A 249 -16.56 -4.41 -19.75
C LYS A 249 -16.41 -2.91 -19.96
N ASP A 250 -15.18 -2.41 -19.96
CA ASP A 250 -14.85 -0.99 -19.99
C ASP A 250 -13.65 -0.75 -20.90
N SER A 251 -13.91 -0.17 -22.08
CA SER A 251 -12.88 0.11 -23.09
C SER A 251 -11.89 1.20 -22.68
N SER A 252 -12.13 1.92 -21.59
CA SER A 252 -11.14 2.86 -21.04
C SER A 252 -10.04 2.16 -20.23
N LYS A 253 -10.27 0.91 -19.80
CA LYS A 253 -9.30 0.13 -19.05
C LYS A 253 -8.37 -0.61 -20.00
N THR A 254 -7.08 -0.50 -19.71
CA THR A 254 -6.02 -1.20 -20.44
C THR A 254 -5.06 -1.81 -19.43
N TYR A 255 -4.71 -3.08 -19.65
CA TYR A 255 -3.66 -3.78 -18.92
C TYR A 255 -2.66 -4.34 -19.94
N PHE A 256 -1.41 -4.50 -19.51
CA PHE A 256 -0.39 -5.18 -20.30
C PHE A 256 -0.68 -6.68 -20.25
N LEU A 257 -1.61 -7.15 -21.09
CA LEU A 257 -2.03 -8.53 -21.14
C LEU A 257 -2.63 -8.86 -22.51
N ASP A 258 -2.17 -9.96 -23.12
CA ASP A 258 -2.60 -10.42 -24.44
C ASP A 258 -2.38 -9.35 -25.53
N ASP A 259 -1.30 -8.56 -25.41
CA ASP A 259 -0.92 -7.53 -26.38
C ASP A 259 -0.08 -8.11 -27.54
N ASP A 260 0.06 -7.36 -28.63
CA ASP A 260 0.91 -7.71 -29.79
C ASP A 260 2.40 -7.78 -29.43
N GLN A 261 2.78 -7.26 -28.24
CA GLN A 261 4.11 -7.32 -27.64
C GLN A 261 4.10 -8.18 -26.38
N PRO A 262 4.12 -9.52 -26.53
CA PRO A 262 3.94 -10.46 -25.42
C PRO A 262 5.08 -10.39 -24.39
N GLU A 263 6.21 -9.76 -24.69
CA GLU A 263 7.30 -9.53 -23.74
C GLU A 263 6.93 -8.59 -22.59
N TRP A 264 5.92 -7.73 -22.76
CA TRP A 264 5.50 -6.75 -21.75
C TRP A 264 4.27 -7.18 -20.96
N ASP A 265 3.61 -8.24 -21.40
CA ASP A 265 2.47 -8.80 -20.71
C ASP A 265 2.81 -9.20 -19.28
N PHE A 266 1.88 -8.95 -18.37
CA PHE A 266 1.88 -9.51 -17.04
C PHE A 266 1.88 -11.04 -17.10
N LYS A 267 3.01 -11.64 -16.66
CA LYS A 267 3.17 -13.10 -16.66
C LYS A 267 2.77 -13.72 -15.33
N GLN A 268 3.29 -13.20 -14.24
CA GLN A 268 3.07 -13.74 -12.90
C GLN A 268 3.39 -12.70 -11.84
N ILE A 269 2.75 -12.82 -10.66
CA ILE A 269 3.15 -12.06 -9.48
C ILE A 269 4.59 -12.37 -9.06
N LYS A 270 5.25 -11.34 -8.52
CA LYS A 270 6.59 -11.44 -7.93
C LYS A 270 6.55 -12.05 -6.53
N ASP A 271 7.70 -12.49 -6.01
CA ASP A 271 7.82 -12.98 -4.62
C ASP A 271 7.54 -11.90 -3.57
N ASP A 272 7.90 -10.67 -3.90
CA ASP A 272 7.81 -9.49 -3.04
C ASP A 272 6.59 -8.60 -3.38
N ALA A 273 5.63 -9.14 -4.14
CA ALA A 273 4.40 -8.44 -4.52
C ALA A 273 3.68 -7.89 -3.30
N ASP A 274 3.23 -6.64 -3.40
CA ASP A 274 2.55 -5.96 -2.31
C ASP A 274 1.09 -6.40 -2.22
N PHE A 275 0.72 -6.98 -1.08
CA PHE A 275 -0.60 -7.54 -0.83
C PHE A 275 -1.11 -7.19 0.55
N TYR A 276 -2.42 -7.26 0.73
CA TYR A 276 -3.11 -7.21 2.03
C TYR A 276 -4.36 -8.10 1.98
N ILE A 277 -4.99 -8.32 3.13
CA ILE A 277 -6.31 -8.96 3.20
C ILE A 277 -7.36 -7.88 3.36
N SER A 278 -8.27 -7.77 2.41
CA SER A 278 -9.33 -6.76 2.47
C SER A 278 -10.29 -7.01 3.63
N ASP A 279 -11.12 -6.03 3.96
CA ASP A 279 -12.15 -6.18 5.00
C ASP A 279 -13.14 -7.32 4.69
N ASN A 280 -13.25 -7.73 3.42
CA ASN A 280 -14.06 -8.87 2.98
C ASN A 280 -13.34 -10.22 3.11
N GLY A 281 -12.10 -10.25 3.62
CA GLY A 281 -11.31 -11.48 3.75
C GLY A 281 -10.57 -11.91 2.49
N GLU A 282 -10.60 -11.10 1.43
CA GLU A 282 -10.00 -11.44 0.14
C GLU A 282 -8.53 -11.01 0.06
N LEU A 283 -7.69 -11.88 -0.51
CA LEU A 283 -6.29 -11.57 -0.79
C LEU A 283 -6.20 -10.55 -1.92
N THR A 284 -5.81 -9.31 -1.59
CA THR A 284 -5.79 -8.19 -2.52
C THR A 284 -4.36 -7.76 -2.82
N PHE A 285 -4.04 -7.65 -4.11
CA PHE A 285 -2.74 -7.20 -4.61
C PHE A 285 -2.83 -5.75 -5.08
N VAL A 286 -1.80 -4.97 -4.80
CA VAL A 286 -1.61 -3.62 -5.32
C VAL A 286 -0.45 -3.66 -6.31
N PHE A 287 -0.69 -3.20 -7.52
CA PHE A 287 0.34 -3.03 -8.53
C PHE A 287 0.70 -1.56 -8.65
N ASP A 288 2.01 -1.31 -8.72
CA ASP A 288 2.54 0.04 -8.88
C ASP A 288 2.10 0.63 -10.22
N LYS A 289 2.11 1.96 -10.32
CA LYS A 289 1.85 2.63 -11.58
C LYS A 289 2.89 2.16 -12.61
N TYR A 290 2.44 1.92 -13.86
CA TYR A 290 3.24 1.31 -14.94
C TYR A 290 3.63 -0.16 -14.76
N GLU A 291 3.24 -0.83 -13.67
CA GLU A 291 3.68 -2.22 -13.45
C GLU A 291 2.97 -3.21 -14.37
N VAL A 292 1.64 -3.09 -14.47
CA VAL A 292 0.77 -3.99 -15.26
C VAL A 292 -0.22 -3.23 -16.15
N ALA A 293 -0.13 -1.90 -16.20
CA ALA A 293 -1.04 -1.04 -16.94
C ALA A 293 -0.38 0.30 -17.33
N PRO A 294 -0.88 1.02 -18.34
CA PRO A 294 -0.41 2.36 -18.67
C PRO A 294 -0.60 3.35 -17.52
N GLY A 295 0.21 4.40 -17.47
CA GLY A 295 0.26 5.32 -16.32
C GLY A 295 -1.05 6.05 -15.99
N TYR A 296 -1.94 6.25 -16.96
CA TYR A 296 -3.24 6.88 -16.69
C TYR A 296 -4.15 6.02 -15.81
N MET A 297 -3.90 4.71 -15.74
CA MET A 297 -4.64 3.78 -14.87
C MET A 297 -4.25 3.95 -13.39
N GLY A 298 -3.14 4.65 -13.10
CA GLY A 298 -2.65 4.83 -11.74
C GLY A 298 -2.24 3.51 -11.08
N LEU A 299 -2.40 3.46 -9.76
CA LEU A 299 -2.31 2.22 -8.98
C LEU A 299 -3.55 1.38 -9.25
N VAL A 300 -3.36 0.07 -9.49
CA VAL A 300 -4.47 -0.85 -9.72
C VAL A 300 -4.45 -1.98 -8.70
N GLU A 301 -5.64 -2.39 -8.26
CA GLU A 301 -5.79 -3.45 -7.25
C GLU A 301 -6.62 -4.61 -7.79
N PHE A 302 -6.26 -5.81 -7.38
CA PHE A 302 -6.97 -7.04 -7.73
C PHE A 302 -7.14 -7.94 -6.51
N SER A 303 -8.39 -8.22 -6.17
CA SER A 303 -8.75 -9.13 -5.09
C SER A 303 -8.96 -10.53 -5.65
N VAL A 304 -8.25 -11.52 -5.12
CA VAL A 304 -8.41 -12.92 -5.51
C VAL A 304 -9.52 -13.53 -4.67
N PRO A 305 -10.59 -14.06 -5.30
CA PRO A 305 -11.67 -14.71 -4.57
C PRO A 305 -11.16 -15.85 -3.69
N THR A 306 -11.59 -15.87 -2.43
CA THR A 306 -11.11 -16.82 -1.40
C THR A 306 -11.28 -18.27 -1.85
N GLU A 307 -12.36 -18.61 -2.54
CA GLU A 307 -12.68 -19.95 -3.03
C GLU A 307 -11.65 -20.50 -4.04
N LYS A 308 -10.87 -19.64 -4.70
CA LYS A 308 -9.80 -20.08 -5.61
C LYS A 308 -8.53 -20.53 -4.87
N LEU A 309 -8.43 -20.20 -3.58
CA LEU A 309 -7.23 -20.38 -2.77
C LEU A 309 -7.48 -21.23 -1.51
N SER A 310 -8.74 -21.52 -1.17
CA SER A 310 -9.12 -22.13 0.11
C SER A 310 -8.49 -23.49 0.40
N ASP A 311 -8.15 -24.27 -0.63
CA ASP A 311 -7.49 -25.59 -0.50
C ASP A 311 -5.97 -25.52 -0.33
N ILE A 312 -5.35 -24.36 -0.60
CA ILE A 312 -3.90 -24.17 -0.57
C ILE A 312 -3.43 -23.13 0.45
N VAL A 313 -4.34 -22.29 0.95
CA VAL A 313 -4.08 -21.30 1.99
C VAL A 313 -4.14 -21.96 3.37
N LYS A 314 -3.27 -21.51 4.29
CA LYS A 314 -3.32 -21.94 5.68
C LYS A 314 -4.54 -21.32 6.39
N ASP A 315 -5.07 -22.07 7.35
CA ASP A 315 -6.25 -21.67 8.10
C ASP A 315 -6.13 -20.29 8.77
N GLY A 316 -7.24 -19.54 8.71
CA GLY A 316 -7.43 -18.29 9.45
C GLY A 316 -6.90 -17.03 8.77
N TYR A 317 -6.32 -17.11 7.56
CA TYR A 317 -5.87 -15.92 6.82
C TYR A 317 -6.93 -15.30 5.89
N LEU A 318 -7.70 -16.14 5.20
CA LEU A 318 -8.79 -15.70 4.30
C LEU A 318 -10.14 -16.06 4.92
N GLN A 319 -11.18 -15.31 4.55
CA GLN A 319 -12.57 -15.54 4.97
C GLN A 319 -13.49 -15.69 3.76
#